data_AF-A0A7U2IBS9-F1
#
_entry.id   AF-A0A7U2IBS9-F1
#
_cell.length_a   1.000
_cell.length_b   1.000
_cell.length_c   1.000
_cell.angle_alpha   90.00
_cell.angle_beta   90.00
_cell.angle_gamma   90.00
#
_symmetry.space_group_name_H-M   'P 1'
#
loop_
_entity.id
_entity.type
_entity.pdbx_description
1 polymer ?
#
loop_
_entity_poly.entity_id
_entity_poly.type
_entity_poly.pdbx_seq_one_letter_code
_entity_poly.pdbx_strand_id
1 'polypeptide(L)'
;MSATSSTSFFSFGTNDSFISKSFQGLKYRNLPTPLQDLLRGSTVAELHWATLGPVADSWLLSFKDATGTNTLRWGSAVPQRLQTILAKTWHSPHLRAFLGPDDSFIIWHPELLRWANLPTSLEDALQSWLTPSGWRVGPPRIVTWGPEGAFFTMSEYGNVVYRLGDEDSWEIYKETIEEWKVEKGFLWTHLTFIALDPTSSDQFIAIRKDGTWAGSIDDINEDALESFALNFFARAKTKHKAKPSASQPNGFSSNNALSNSADGKPDAATQALYEKWSKETATMFAAASVAIGGSKPKTPRKIQVRSNSTSSQSSNSSSRPGLHSTLSSHGKLLSTFPYIPNALTVCALPSCTVLKSDSDSIQACQHDIERLLRASGLYSYEWLRQERLRWHPDRFGRLCDEHWREAGKKMAGEMFKLIHVLMEDIKGAEGSTGNSHNV
;
A
#
# COMPACT_ATOMS: atom_id res chain seq x y z
N MET A 1 6.80 25.95 14.68
CA MET A 1 6.70 24.49 14.42
C MET A 1 7.04 24.26 12.96
N SER A 2 8.23 23.73 12.67
CA SER A 2 8.75 23.54 11.31
C SER A 2 8.03 22.35 10.67
N ALA A 3 7.47 22.53 9.47
CA ALA A 3 6.83 21.45 8.72
C ALA A 3 7.89 20.39 8.40
N THR A 4 7.77 19.22 9.02
CA THR A 4 8.57 18.04 8.68
C THR A 4 8.30 17.66 7.23
N SER A 5 9.37 17.52 6.44
CA SER A 5 9.40 17.00 5.07
C SER A 5 8.61 15.70 5.02
N SER A 6 7.48 15.79 4.32
CA SER A 6 6.47 14.75 4.17
C SER A 6 6.81 13.71 3.10
N THR A 7 8.07 13.61 2.69
CA THR A 7 8.48 12.67 1.64
C THR A 7 8.64 11.27 2.23
N SER A 8 7.82 10.34 1.74
CA SER A 8 7.98 8.90 1.94
C SER A 8 8.79 8.30 0.79
N PHE A 9 9.69 7.36 1.08
CA PHE A 9 10.48 6.65 0.06
C PHE A 9 10.91 5.26 0.55
N PHE A 10 11.24 4.39 -0.41
CA PHE A 10 11.86 3.08 -0.19
C PHE A 10 13.02 2.92 -1.17
N SER A 11 14.16 2.43 -0.71
CA SER A 11 15.29 2.07 -1.56
C SER A 11 15.81 0.70 -1.16
N PHE A 12 15.91 -0.17 -2.15
CA PHE A 12 16.61 -1.45 -2.06
C PHE A 12 18.10 -1.26 -2.32
N GLY A 13 18.92 -2.14 -1.76
CA GLY A 13 20.34 -2.25 -2.05
C GLY A 13 20.82 -3.69 -1.87
N THR A 14 22.11 -3.94 -2.10
CA THR A 14 22.71 -5.29 -2.01
C THR A 14 22.49 -5.99 -0.67
N ASN A 15 22.60 -7.32 -0.65
CA ASN A 15 22.60 -8.15 0.57
C ASN A 15 21.34 -7.94 1.43
N ASP A 16 20.18 -7.90 0.78
CA ASP A 16 18.87 -7.67 1.39
C ASP A 16 18.82 -6.38 2.23
N SER A 17 19.64 -5.40 1.84
CA SER A 17 19.65 -4.10 2.49
C SER A 17 18.52 -3.24 1.95
N PHE A 18 17.92 -2.47 2.86
CA PHE A 18 16.95 -1.48 2.46
C PHE A 18 16.99 -0.30 3.42
N ILE A 19 16.52 0.84 2.92
CA ILE A 19 16.19 2.00 3.72
C ILE A 19 14.83 2.52 3.27
N SER A 20 13.96 2.78 4.24
CA SER A 20 12.61 3.25 3.99
C SER A 20 12.23 4.32 5.00
N LYS A 21 11.60 5.39 4.51
CA LYS A 21 11.00 6.42 5.34
C LYS A 21 9.52 6.47 5.01
N SER A 22 8.67 6.26 6.00
CA SER A 22 7.23 6.51 5.92
C SER A 22 6.84 7.55 6.96
N PHE A 23 5.55 7.87 7.06
CA PHE A 23 5.08 8.73 8.15
C PHE A 23 5.20 8.08 9.54
N GLN A 24 5.38 6.75 9.61
CA GLN A 24 5.67 6.07 10.89
C GLN A 24 7.12 6.29 11.34
N GLY A 25 8.01 6.67 10.41
CA GLY A 25 9.42 6.91 10.68
C GLY A 25 10.34 6.18 9.71
N LEU A 26 11.62 6.14 10.08
CA LEU A 26 12.70 5.52 9.35
C LEU A 26 12.84 4.05 9.76
N LYS A 27 12.94 3.15 8.78
CA LYS A 27 13.31 1.74 8.96
C LYS A 27 14.41 1.38 7.97
N TYR A 28 15.36 0.57 8.40
CA TYR A 28 16.43 0.09 7.55
C TYR A 28 16.98 -1.24 8.03
N ARG A 29 17.67 -1.95 7.13
CA ARG A 29 18.35 -3.22 7.38
C ARG A 29 19.63 -3.31 6.57
N ASN A 30 20.64 -4.00 7.12
CA ASN A 30 21.89 -4.37 6.44
C ASN A 30 22.60 -3.20 5.74
N LEU A 31 22.48 -1.98 6.28
CA LEU A 31 23.16 -0.83 5.69
C LEU A 31 24.68 -0.92 5.91
N PRO A 32 25.51 -0.32 5.04
CA PRO A 32 26.95 -0.20 5.27
C PRO A 32 27.25 0.55 6.58
N THR A 33 28.33 0.18 7.27
CA THR A 33 28.73 0.79 8.55
C THR A 33 28.79 2.32 8.50
N PRO A 34 29.42 2.97 7.48
CA PRO A 34 29.44 4.44 7.42
C PRO A 34 28.04 5.07 7.37
N LEU A 35 27.09 4.43 6.70
CA LEU A 35 25.71 4.90 6.62
C LEU A 35 24.96 4.62 7.93
N GLN A 36 25.17 3.48 8.58
CA GLN A 36 24.60 3.20 9.91
C GLN A 36 25.09 4.21 10.95
N ASP A 37 26.38 4.50 10.97
CA ASP A 37 26.98 5.44 11.91
C ASP A 37 26.45 6.86 11.68
N LEU A 38 26.27 7.26 10.42
CA LEU A 38 25.64 8.54 10.08
C LEU A 38 24.19 8.63 10.58
N LEU A 39 23.40 7.57 10.42
CA LEU A 39 21.99 7.54 10.83
C LEU A 39 21.81 7.39 12.35
N ARG A 40 22.76 6.75 13.05
CA ARG A 40 22.77 6.63 14.51
C ARG A 40 23.36 7.87 15.19
N GLY A 41 24.29 8.54 14.51
CA GLY A 41 24.81 9.82 14.93
C GLY A 41 23.66 10.82 15.02
N SER A 42 23.62 11.62 16.09
CA SER A 42 22.65 12.72 16.25
C SER A 42 22.79 13.83 15.20
N THR A 43 23.62 13.61 14.17
CA THR A 43 23.83 14.48 13.01
C THR A 43 22.57 14.60 12.16
N VAL A 44 21.82 13.52 11.94
CA VAL A 44 20.65 13.52 11.06
C VAL A 44 19.41 13.90 11.87
N ALA A 45 18.96 15.16 11.76
CA ALA A 45 17.73 15.60 12.40
C ALA A 45 16.49 15.21 11.59
N GLU A 46 16.58 15.30 10.27
CA GLU A 46 15.44 15.03 9.39
C GLU A 46 15.89 14.49 8.03
N LEU A 47 15.47 13.27 7.69
CA LEU A 47 15.85 12.65 6.42
C LEU A 47 14.91 13.08 5.29
N HIS A 48 15.44 13.59 4.18
CA HIS A 48 14.63 14.01 3.02
C HIS A 48 14.55 12.93 1.94
N TRP A 49 15.68 12.31 1.60
CA TRP A 49 15.79 11.27 0.58
C TRP A 49 16.97 10.35 0.89
N ALA A 50 16.83 9.07 0.54
CA ALA A 50 17.94 8.13 0.51
C ALA A 50 17.81 7.22 -0.71
N THR A 51 18.95 6.90 -1.32
CA THR A 51 19.05 5.86 -2.34
C THR A 51 20.26 4.99 -2.05
N LEU A 52 20.08 3.68 -2.20
CA LEU A 52 21.12 2.67 -2.20
C LEU A 52 21.29 2.21 -3.66
N GLY A 53 22.52 1.89 -4.03
CA GLY A 53 22.88 1.37 -5.33
C GLY A 53 23.22 -0.11 -5.30
N PRO A 54 23.79 -0.63 -6.40
CA PRO A 54 24.04 -2.05 -6.60
C PRO A 54 25.30 -2.57 -5.90
N VAL A 55 25.98 -1.74 -5.11
CA VAL A 55 27.13 -2.11 -4.28
C VAL A 55 27.01 -1.43 -2.92
N ALA A 56 27.54 -2.06 -1.88
CA ALA A 56 27.35 -1.63 -0.49
C ALA A 56 27.65 -0.13 -0.29
N ASP A 57 28.83 0.35 -0.68
CA ASP A 57 29.23 1.75 -0.47
C ASP A 57 28.72 2.72 -1.55
N SER A 58 27.79 2.30 -2.42
CA SER A 58 27.10 3.19 -3.36
C SER A 58 25.78 3.61 -2.75
N TRP A 59 25.77 4.72 -2.02
CA TRP A 59 24.56 5.27 -1.42
C TRP A 59 24.61 6.80 -1.39
N LEU A 60 23.45 7.43 -1.36
CA LEU A 60 23.31 8.88 -1.26
C LEU A 60 22.20 9.22 -0.26
N LEU A 61 22.49 10.18 0.62
CA LEU A 61 21.62 10.63 1.70
C LEU A 61 21.47 12.15 1.67
N SER A 62 20.24 12.63 1.47
CA SER A 62 19.87 14.05 1.62
C SER A 62 19.07 14.22 2.91
N PHE A 63 19.53 15.10 3.80
CA PHE A 63 18.93 15.30 5.11
C PHE A 63 19.14 16.73 5.61
N LYS A 64 18.43 17.10 6.67
CA LYS A 64 18.68 18.28 7.48
C LYS A 64 19.44 17.86 8.73
N ASP A 65 20.53 18.55 9.03
CA ASP A 65 21.33 18.25 10.21
C ASP A 65 20.75 18.87 11.49
N ALA A 66 21.38 18.58 12.63
CA ALA A 66 21.01 19.15 13.93
C ALA A 66 21.08 20.68 14.02
N THR A 67 21.87 21.33 13.14
CA THR A 67 21.94 22.80 13.04
C THR A 67 20.82 23.38 12.18
N GLY A 68 20.04 22.52 11.53
CA GLY A 68 18.99 22.91 10.61
C GLY A 68 19.46 23.11 9.17
N THR A 69 20.72 22.76 8.86
CA THR A 69 21.31 22.92 7.54
C THR A 69 21.03 21.70 6.67
N ASN A 70 20.55 21.92 5.44
CA ASN A 70 20.42 20.84 4.46
C ASN A 70 21.82 20.35 4.10
N THR A 71 22.02 19.04 4.17
CA THR A 71 23.30 18.36 3.95
C THR A 71 23.10 17.20 3.00
N LEU A 72 24.10 16.98 2.16
CA LEU A 72 24.21 15.79 1.33
C LEU A 72 25.43 14.97 1.77
N ARG A 73 25.25 13.65 1.92
CA ARG A 73 26.33 12.69 2.14
C ARG A 73 26.18 11.54 1.16
N TRP A 74 27.29 10.92 0.81
CA TRP A 74 27.30 9.77 -0.08
C TRP A 74 28.44 8.82 0.26
N GLY A 75 28.29 7.56 -0.13
CA GLY A 75 29.30 6.54 0.03
C GLY A 75 30.43 6.65 -1.01
N SER A 76 31.55 5.98 -0.73
CA SER A 76 32.76 6.05 -1.55
C SER A 76 32.60 5.43 -2.94
N ALA A 77 31.63 4.53 -3.13
CA ALA A 77 31.39 3.85 -4.40
C ALA A 77 30.30 4.52 -5.26
N VAL A 78 29.86 5.74 -4.92
CA VAL A 78 29.02 6.53 -5.82
C VAL A 78 29.81 6.89 -7.09
N PRO A 79 29.21 6.85 -8.30
CA PRO A 79 29.92 7.13 -9.55
C PRO A 79 30.71 8.44 -9.53
N GLN A 80 31.97 8.44 -9.97
CA GLN A 80 32.87 9.60 -9.90
C GLN A 80 32.29 10.87 -10.57
N ARG A 81 31.59 10.67 -11.70
CA ARG A 81 30.89 11.76 -12.41
C ARG A 81 29.77 12.34 -11.54
N LEU A 82 29.03 11.51 -10.83
CA LEU A 82 28.02 11.96 -9.88
C LEU A 82 28.67 12.70 -8.71
N GLN A 83 29.75 12.19 -8.11
CA GLN A 83 30.46 12.89 -7.03
C GLN A 83 30.87 14.32 -7.43
N THR A 84 31.35 14.50 -8.67
CA THR A 84 31.72 15.82 -9.22
C THR A 84 30.51 16.76 -9.33
N ILE A 85 29.33 16.22 -9.65
CA ILE A 85 28.06 16.97 -9.68
C ILE A 85 27.65 17.33 -8.25
N LEU A 86 27.66 16.37 -7.33
CA LEU A 86 27.23 16.55 -5.94
C LEU A 86 28.07 17.60 -5.21
N ALA A 87 29.38 17.63 -5.46
CA ALA A 87 30.28 18.63 -4.88
C ALA A 87 29.96 20.09 -5.29
N LYS A 88 29.20 20.28 -6.38
CA LYS A 88 28.81 21.60 -6.91
C LYS A 88 27.32 21.90 -6.75
N THR A 89 26.53 20.92 -6.27
CA THR A 89 25.08 21.01 -6.20
C THR A 89 24.65 21.58 -4.85
N TRP A 90 23.61 22.40 -4.82
CA TRP A 90 23.03 22.90 -3.58
C TRP A 90 22.23 21.79 -2.86
N HIS A 91 22.20 21.86 -1.53
CA HIS A 91 21.49 20.88 -0.73
C HIS A 91 20.00 21.22 -0.63
N SER A 92 19.14 20.34 -1.13
CA SER A 92 17.68 20.56 -1.19
C SER A 92 16.90 19.33 -0.75
N PRO A 93 15.76 19.51 -0.04
CA PRO A 93 14.83 18.43 0.27
C PRO A 93 14.12 17.86 -0.97
N HIS A 94 14.18 18.57 -2.10
CA HIS A 94 13.58 18.15 -3.37
C HIS A 94 14.54 17.38 -4.27
N LEU A 95 15.81 17.24 -3.88
CA LEU A 95 16.78 16.44 -4.63
C LEU A 95 16.37 14.97 -4.59
N ARG A 96 16.37 14.33 -5.75
CA ARG A 96 16.11 12.91 -5.94
C ARG A 96 17.24 12.31 -6.74
N ALA A 97 17.56 11.06 -6.46
CA ALA A 97 18.55 10.30 -7.20
C ALA A 97 18.18 8.82 -7.20
N PHE A 98 18.60 8.12 -8.24
CA PHE A 98 18.60 6.67 -8.33
C PHE A 98 19.96 6.21 -8.82
N LEU A 99 20.49 5.16 -8.19
CA LEU A 99 21.80 4.57 -8.47
C LEU A 99 21.57 3.14 -8.98
N GLY A 100 22.16 2.81 -10.13
CA GLY A 100 22.03 1.50 -10.74
C GLY A 100 23.38 0.86 -11.09
N PRO A 101 23.36 -0.30 -11.76
CA PRO A 101 24.57 -1.01 -12.23
C PRO A 101 25.42 -0.17 -13.18
N ASP A 102 26.67 -0.57 -13.42
CA ASP A 102 27.57 0.01 -14.43
C ASP A 102 27.80 1.52 -14.30
N ASP A 103 27.97 1.99 -13.07
CA ASP A 103 28.09 3.42 -12.72
C ASP A 103 26.91 4.27 -13.21
N SER A 104 25.75 3.63 -13.46
CA SER A 104 24.55 4.32 -13.93
C SER A 104 23.91 5.13 -12.82
N PHE A 105 23.50 6.34 -13.16
CA PHE A 105 22.76 7.18 -12.23
C PHE A 105 21.86 8.16 -12.96
N ILE A 106 20.82 8.59 -12.26
CA ILE A 106 20.07 9.79 -12.57
C ILE A 106 19.88 10.59 -11.29
N ILE A 107 20.07 11.90 -11.40
CA ILE A 107 19.84 12.85 -10.32
C ILE A 107 18.98 13.99 -10.84
N TRP A 108 17.92 14.31 -10.10
CA TRP A 108 16.99 15.34 -10.49
C TRP A 108 16.52 16.22 -9.33
N HIS A 109 16.25 17.47 -9.68
CA HIS A 109 15.74 18.57 -8.89
C HIS A 109 15.05 19.53 -9.86
N PRO A 110 14.12 20.39 -9.43
CA PRO A 110 13.49 21.40 -10.30
C PRO A 110 14.44 22.23 -11.19
N GLU A 111 15.72 22.37 -10.84
CA GLU A 111 16.71 23.17 -11.58
C GLU A 111 17.93 22.34 -12.03
N LEU A 112 17.94 21.04 -11.77
CA LEU A 112 19.04 20.15 -12.12
C LEU A 112 18.48 18.82 -12.60
N LEU A 113 18.90 18.38 -13.78
CA LEU A 113 18.72 17.00 -14.21
C LEU A 113 19.99 16.54 -14.91
N ARG A 114 20.58 15.46 -14.40
CA ARG A 114 21.77 14.84 -14.99
C ARG A 114 21.65 13.33 -14.87
N TRP A 115 22.16 12.62 -15.86
CA TRP A 115 22.34 11.17 -15.82
C TRP A 115 23.63 10.77 -16.53
N ALA A 116 24.05 9.54 -16.30
CA ALA A 116 25.09 8.88 -17.07
C ALA A 116 24.85 7.37 -17.08
N ASN A 117 25.34 6.71 -18.13
CA ASN A 117 25.40 5.26 -18.28
C ASN A 117 24.06 4.54 -18.04
N LEU A 118 22.93 5.18 -18.38
CA LEU A 118 21.63 4.53 -18.22
C LEU A 118 21.51 3.33 -19.18
N PRO A 119 20.71 2.30 -18.84
CA PRO A 119 20.31 1.28 -19.81
C PRO A 119 19.80 1.95 -21.10
N THR A 120 20.25 1.50 -22.27
CA THR A 120 19.98 2.18 -23.55
C THR A 120 18.50 2.45 -23.78
N SER A 121 17.62 1.47 -23.50
CA SER A 121 16.17 1.66 -23.64
C SER A 121 15.58 2.69 -22.68
N LEU A 122 16.15 2.83 -21.47
CA LEU A 122 15.74 3.87 -20.53
C LEU A 122 16.24 5.24 -20.99
N GLU A 123 17.47 5.34 -21.47
CA GLU A 123 17.99 6.59 -22.05
C GLU A 123 17.15 7.02 -23.26
N ASP A 124 16.86 6.11 -24.20
CA ASP A 124 16.01 6.39 -25.36
C ASP A 124 14.62 6.88 -24.94
N ALA A 125 14.03 6.26 -23.90
CA ALA A 125 12.75 6.71 -23.36
C ALA A 125 12.81 8.15 -22.85
N LEU A 126 13.83 8.50 -22.05
CA LEU A 126 14.03 9.86 -21.53
C LEU A 126 14.37 10.86 -22.63
N GLN A 127 15.21 10.48 -23.61
CA GLN A 127 15.56 11.31 -24.77
C GLN A 127 14.34 11.58 -25.64
N SER A 128 13.43 10.61 -25.78
CA SER A 128 12.17 10.80 -26.52
C SER A 128 11.27 11.87 -25.87
N TRP A 129 11.49 12.21 -24.60
CA TRP A 129 10.73 13.26 -23.91
C TRP A 129 11.34 14.64 -24.10
N LEU A 130 12.52 14.74 -24.71
CA LEU A 130 13.19 16.00 -24.99
C LEU A 130 12.83 16.55 -26.38
N THR A 131 12.91 17.85 -26.48
CA THR A 131 12.88 18.65 -27.71
C THR A 131 14.03 19.67 -27.64
N PRO A 132 14.40 20.32 -28.76
CA PRO A 132 15.36 21.41 -28.72
C PRO A 132 14.98 22.55 -27.76
N SER A 133 13.70 22.70 -27.43
CA SER A 133 13.16 23.75 -26.57
C SER A 133 12.87 23.30 -25.12
N GLY A 134 13.19 22.06 -24.75
CA GLY A 134 12.92 21.51 -23.42
C GLY A 134 12.06 20.24 -23.45
N TRP A 135 11.26 20.03 -22.41
CA TRP A 135 10.50 18.77 -22.25
C TRP A 135 9.20 18.76 -23.05
N ARG A 136 9.07 17.79 -23.97
CA ARG A 136 7.84 17.50 -24.72
C ARG A 136 6.70 17.10 -23.80
N VAL A 137 7.00 16.27 -22.80
CA VAL A 137 6.02 15.64 -21.91
C VAL A 137 6.31 15.90 -20.43
N GLY A 138 7.00 16.99 -20.14
CA GLY A 138 7.47 17.33 -18.79
C GLY A 138 8.73 16.54 -18.39
N PRO A 139 9.44 17.02 -17.35
CA PRO A 139 10.63 16.34 -16.83
C PRO A 139 10.27 15.00 -16.17
N PRO A 140 11.27 14.14 -15.92
CA PRO A 140 11.04 12.88 -15.23
C PRO A 140 10.56 13.12 -13.79
N ARG A 141 9.45 12.47 -13.43
CA ARG A 141 8.88 12.49 -12.09
C ARG A 141 9.30 11.26 -11.29
N ILE A 142 9.22 10.09 -11.93
CA ILE A 142 9.65 8.80 -11.38
C ILE A 142 10.61 8.16 -12.38
N VAL A 143 11.76 7.72 -11.90
CA VAL A 143 12.71 6.91 -12.66
C VAL A 143 13.30 5.87 -11.72
N THR A 144 13.17 4.61 -12.08
CA THR A 144 13.75 3.47 -11.37
C THR A 144 14.05 2.36 -12.37
N TRP A 145 15.13 1.62 -12.16
CA TRP A 145 15.49 0.49 -12.98
C TRP A 145 16.13 -0.59 -12.14
N GLY A 146 16.01 -1.82 -12.64
CA GLY A 146 16.63 -3.00 -12.05
C GLY A 146 17.62 -3.64 -13.03
N PRO A 147 18.16 -4.81 -12.68
CA PRO A 147 18.94 -5.63 -13.60
C PRO A 147 18.12 -6.08 -14.83
N GLU A 148 18.83 -6.71 -15.77
CA GLU A 148 18.29 -7.22 -17.05
C GLU A 148 17.53 -6.15 -17.88
N GLY A 149 17.86 -4.87 -17.72
CA GLY A 149 17.24 -3.80 -18.49
C GLY A 149 15.78 -3.50 -18.12
N ALA A 150 15.28 -4.01 -17.00
CA ALA A 150 13.97 -3.64 -16.48
C ALA A 150 13.97 -2.18 -15.99
N PHE A 151 12.93 -1.42 -16.32
CA PHE A 151 12.80 -0.05 -15.84
C PHE A 151 11.35 0.40 -15.80
N PHE A 152 11.09 1.41 -14.97
CA PHE A 152 9.89 2.20 -15.00
C PHE A 152 10.24 3.68 -15.00
N THR A 153 9.67 4.43 -15.94
CA THR A 153 9.75 5.89 -15.93
C THR A 153 8.40 6.54 -16.20
N MET A 154 8.11 7.61 -15.43
CA MET A 154 6.94 8.45 -15.60
C MET A 154 7.34 9.92 -15.58
N SER A 155 6.86 10.70 -16.55
CA SER A 155 7.06 12.14 -16.60
C SER A 155 6.09 12.90 -15.68
N GLU A 156 6.36 14.18 -15.43
CA GLU A 156 5.43 15.06 -14.69
C GLU A 156 4.05 15.18 -15.35
N TYR A 157 3.96 15.06 -16.68
CA TYR A 157 2.68 15.10 -17.40
C TYR A 157 2.00 13.73 -17.50
N GLY A 158 2.58 12.69 -16.88
CA GLY A 158 1.98 11.36 -16.77
C GLY A 158 2.29 10.42 -17.94
N ASN A 159 3.23 10.76 -18.82
CA ASN A 159 3.70 9.83 -19.84
C ASN A 159 4.53 8.73 -19.19
N VAL A 160 4.20 7.47 -19.50
CA VAL A 160 4.86 6.29 -18.94
C VAL A 160 5.54 5.49 -20.03
N VAL A 161 6.77 5.07 -19.75
CA VAL A 161 7.50 4.04 -20.49
C VAL A 161 8.10 3.07 -19.48
N TYR A 162 8.01 1.79 -19.75
CA TYR A 162 8.57 0.77 -18.87
C TYR A 162 9.02 -0.46 -19.69
N ARG A 163 9.88 -1.29 -19.09
CA ARG A 163 10.33 -2.58 -19.61
C ARG A 163 10.39 -3.59 -18.46
N LEU A 164 10.07 -4.84 -18.75
CA LEU A 164 9.88 -5.92 -17.77
C LEU A 164 11.11 -6.83 -17.61
N GLY A 165 12.28 -6.33 -18.02
CA GLY A 165 13.51 -7.12 -18.10
C GLY A 165 13.72 -7.77 -19.47
N ASP A 166 14.90 -8.33 -19.67
CA ASP A 166 15.21 -9.22 -20.78
C ASP A 166 14.46 -10.54 -20.59
N GLU A 167 13.85 -11.04 -21.66
CA GLU A 167 13.01 -12.26 -21.62
C GLU A 167 11.89 -12.21 -20.57
N ASP A 168 11.45 -11.01 -20.18
CA ASP A 168 10.47 -10.79 -19.12
C ASP A 168 10.86 -11.37 -17.75
N SER A 169 12.16 -11.29 -17.40
CA SER A 169 12.72 -11.85 -16.15
C SER A 169 12.09 -11.32 -14.85
N TRP A 170 11.35 -10.22 -14.90
CA TRP A 170 10.67 -9.64 -13.74
C TRP A 170 9.20 -10.11 -13.63
N GLU A 171 8.98 -11.40 -13.36
CA GLU A 171 7.64 -12.01 -13.38
C GLU A 171 6.62 -11.29 -12.48
N ILE A 172 6.96 -11.03 -11.21
CA ILE A 172 6.02 -10.43 -10.25
C ILE A 172 5.68 -8.98 -10.63
N TYR A 173 6.66 -8.25 -11.14
CA TYR A 173 6.47 -6.89 -11.62
C TYR A 173 5.64 -6.88 -12.91
N LYS A 174 5.90 -7.81 -13.83
CA LYS A 174 5.10 -8.03 -15.05
C LYS A 174 3.65 -8.28 -14.72
N GLU A 175 3.35 -9.24 -13.84
CA GLU A 175 1.98 -9.55 -13.43
C GLU A 175 1.27 -8.32 -12.86
N THR A 176 1.95 -7.55 -12.00
CA THR A 176 1.40 -6.31 -11.42
C THR A 176 1.06 -5.28 -12.50
N ILE A 177 1.97 -5.08 -13.46
CA ILE A 177 1.79 -4.13 -14.56
C ILE A 177 0.67 -4.56 -15.49
N GLU A 178 0.58 -5.85 -15.81
CA GLU A 178 -0.48 -6.41 -16.65
C GLU A 178 -1.85 -6.31 -15.97
N GLU A 179 -1.94 -6.62 -14.68
CA GLU A 179 -3.16 -6.47 -13.88
C GLU A 179 -3.65 -5.01 -13.90
N TRP A 180 -2.77 -4.05 -13.66
CA TRP A 180 -3.14 -2.64 -13.68
C TRP A 180 -3.52 -2.14 -15.07
N LYS A 181 -2.88 -2.64 -16.13
CA LYS A 181 -3.25 -2.30 -17.52
C LYS A 181 -4.66 -2.73 -17.89
N VAL A 182 -5.11 -3.88 -17.40
CA VAL A 182 -6.47 -4.40 -17.68
C VAL A 182 -7.51 -3.90 -16.68
N GLU A 183 -7.08 -3.28 -15.58
CA GLU A 183 -7.99 -2.72 -14.59
C GLU A 183 -8.79 -1.55 -15.17
N LYS A 184 -10.12 -1.72 -15.25
CA LYS A 184 -11.03 -0.67 -15.74
C LYS A 184 -10.90 0.60 -14.89
N GLY A 185 -10.54 1.70 -15.54
CA GLY A 185 -10.40 3.02 -14.91
C GLY A 185 -9.03 3.29 -14.30
N PHE A 186 -8.07 2.36 -14.41
CA PHE A 186 -6.69 2.64 -14.01
C PHE A 186 -6.04 3.69 -14.91
N LEU A 187 -5.39 4.66 -14.28
CA LEU A 187 -4.56 5.65 -14.94
C LEU A 187 -3.18 5.59 -14.32
N TRP A 188 -2.13 5.60 -15.13
CA TRP A 188 -0.75 5.63 -14.62
C TRP A 188 -0.46 6.82 -13.72
N THR A 189 -1.17 7.93 -13.91
CA THR A 189 -1.11 9.11 -13.05
C THR A 189 -1.63 8.85 -11.62
N HIS A 190 -2.28 7.71 -11.37
CA HIS A 190 -2.63 7.22 -10.04
C HIS A 190 -1.44 6.57 -9.32
N LEU A 191 -0.37 6.22 -10.03
CA LEU A 191 0.85 5.73 -9.39
C LEU A 191 1.53 6.89 -8.65
N THR A 192 1.79 6.70 -7.36
CA THR A 192 2.44 7.70 -6.51
C THR A 192 3.91 7.39 -6.29
N PHE A 193 4.24 6.11 -6.17
CA PHE A 193 5.60 5.66 -5.90
C PHE A 193 5.83 4.31 -6.56
N ILE A 194 7.03 4.10 -7.08
CA ILE A 194 7.53 2.80 -7.47
C ILE A 194 9.06 2.79 -7.32
N ALA A 195 9.60 1.68 -6.83
CA ALA A 195 11.02 1.41 -6.77
C ALA A 195 11.24 -0.05 -7.16
N LEU A 196 12.10 -0.27 -8.15
CA LEU A 196 12.67 -1.56 -8.51
C LEU A 196 13.98 -1.74 -7.72
N ASP A 197 14.30 -2.97 -7.34
CA ASP A 197 15.60 -3.29 -6.76
C ASP A 197 16.69 -3.24 -7.85
N PRO A 198 17.78 -2.47 -7.67
CA PRO A 198 18.86 -2.38 -8.65
C PRO A 198 19.71 -3.66 -8.75
N THR A 199 19.44 -4.69 -7.94
CA THR A 199 20.25 -5.91 -7.80
C THR A 199 19.48 -7.21 -7.95
N SER A 200 18.14 -7.18 -7.92
CA SER A 200 17.30 -8.38 -7.95
C SER A 200 16.07 -8.17 -8.82
N SER A 201 15.75 -9.16 -9.67
CA SER A 201 14.55 -9.15 -10.52
C SER A 201 13.24 -9.44 -9.80
N ASP A 202 13.32 -9.86 -8.54
CA ASP A 202 12.17 -10.33 -7.76
C ASP A 202 11.68 -9.30 -6.75
N GLN A 203 12.34 -8.14 -6.65
CA GLN A 203 12.10 -7.17 -5.60
C GLN A 203 11.68 -5.82 -6.15
N PHE A 204 10.49 -5.36 -5.75
CA PHE A 204 10.01 -4.02 -6.04
C PHE A 204 8.90 -3.62 -5.07
N ILE A 205 8.54 -2.35 -5.13
CA ILE A 205 7.32 -1.84 -4.52
C ILE A 205 6.69 -0.79 -5.41
N ALA A 206 5.37 -0.76 -5.47
CA ALA A 206 4.59 0.21 -6.19
C ALA A 206 3.33 0.59 -5.38
N ILE A 207 3.06 1.89 -5.25
CA ILE A 207 1.99 2.44 -4.40
C ILE A 207 1.17 3.45 -5.21
N ARG A 208 -0.15 3.27 -5.20
CA ARG A 208 -1.14 4.15 -5.83
C ARG A 208 -1.65 5.23 -4.89
N LYS A 209 -2.22 6.29 -5.44
CA LYS A 209 -2.85 7.40 -4.70
C LYS A 209 -3.97 6.96 -3.77
N ASP A 210 -4.68 5.88 -4.12
CA ASP A 210 -5.76 5.30 -3.32
C ASP A 210 -5.25 4.41 -2.16
N GLY A 211 -3.93 4.28 -1.99
CA GLY A 211 -3.31 3.43 -0.97
C GLY A 211 -3.18 1.96 -1.37
N THR A 212 -3.70 1.55 -2.54
CA THR A 212 -3.44 0.23 -3.11
C THR A 212 -1.95 0.11 -3.42
N TRP A 213 -1.37 -1.05 -3.12
CA TRP A 213 0.05 -1.28 -3.37
C TRP A 213 0.30 -2.71 -3.83
N ALA A 214 1.39 -2.87 -4.56
CA ALA A 214 1.95 -4.14 -4.98
C ALA A 214 3.45 -4.11 -4.66
N GLY A 215 4.02 -5.26 -4.38
CA GLY A 215 5.45 -5.33 -4.12
C GLY A 215 5.87 -6.72 -3.69
N SER A 216 7.15 -6.98 -3.92
CA SER A 216 7.83 -8.21 -3.57
C SER A 216 9.18 -7.85 -2.95
N ILE A 217 9.56 -8.61 -1.93
CA ILE A 217 10.81 -8.50 -1.20
C ILE A 217 11.05 -9.87 -0.57
N ASP A 218 12.30 -10.18 -0.21
CA ASP A 218 12.63 -11.37 0.58
C ASP A 218 11.72 -11.51 1.82
N ASP A 219 11.30 -12.74 2.14
CA ASP A 219 10.33 -13.04 3.20
C ASP A 219 10.73 -12.43 4.55
N ILE A 220 12.02 -12.33 4.84
CA ILE A 220 12.53 -11.78 6.10
C ILE A 220 12.26 -10.27 6.22
N ASN A 221 12.03 -9.59 5.09
CA ASN A 221 11.78 -8.16 5.01
C ASN A 221 10.33 -7.81 4.63
N GLU A 222 9.45 -8.80 4.50
CA GLU A 222 8.06 -8.59 4.08
C GLU A 222 7.31 -7.62 5.00
N ASP A 223 7.52 -7.74 6.32
CA ASP A 223 6.93 -6.84 7.32
C ASP A 223 7.37 -5.37 7.14
N ALA A 224 8.60 -5.14 6.68
CA ALA A 224 9.12 -3.80 6.44
C ALA A 224 8.46 -3.16 5.21
N LEU A 225 8.32 -3.94 4.14
CA LEU A 225 7.66 -3.54 2.90
C LEU A 225 6.18 -3.20 3.14
N GLU A 226 5.46 -4.12 3.81
CA GLU A 226 4.06 -3.92 4.19
C GLU A 226 3.95 -2.68 5.09
N SER A 227 4.69 -2.63 6.20
CA SER A 227 4.66 -1.48 7.10
C SER A 227 4.94 -0.15 6.41
N PHE A 228 5.86 -0.10 5.44
CA PHE A 228 6.10 1.10 4.65
C PHE A 228 4.87 1.46 3.80
N ALA A 229 4.32 0.52 3.04
CA ALA A 229 3.18 0.76 2.17
C ALA A 229 1.96 1.27 2.95
N LEU A 230 1.66 0.67 4.10
CA LEU A 230 0.51 1.05 4.93
C LEU A 230 0.64 2.43 5.57
N ASN A 231 1.88 2.86 5.78
CA ASN A 231 2.18 4.15 6.39
C ASN A 231 2.68 5.18 5.37
N PHE A 232 2.56 4.89 4.07
CA PHE A 232 3.06 5.76 3.01
C PHE A 232 2.38 7.12 3.00
N PHE A 233 1.06 7.15 3.27
CA PHE A 233 0.23 8.37 3.37
C PHE A 233 -0.21 8.73 4.79
N ALA A 234 0.05 7.86 5.77
CA ALA A 234 -0.55 7.96 7.10
C ALA A 234 0.07 9.12 7.89
N ARG A 235 -0.39 10.37 7.70
CA ARG A 235 0.04 11.52 8.52
C ARG A 235 0.11 11.10 9.98
N ALA A 236 1.31 11.12 10.56
CA ALA A 236 1.55 10.69 11.92
C ALA A 236 0.50 11.34 12.81
N LYS A 237 -0.43 10.55 13.35
CA LYS A 237 -1.44 11.05 14.28
C LYS A 237 -0.68 11.58 15.48
N THR A 238 -0.49 12.90 15.55
CA THR A 238 -0.05 13.55 16.77
C THR A 238 -1.04 13.17 17.84
N LYS A 239 -0.58 12.42 18.87
CA LYS A 239 -1.37 12.15 20.07
C LYS A 239 -1.71 13.50 20.71
N HIS A 240 -2.85 14.08 20.34
CA HIS A 240 -3.42 15.19 21.07
C HIS A 240 -3.89 14.64 22.41
N LYS A 241 -3.11 14.94 23.45
CA LYS A 241 -3.45 14.73 24.85
C LYS A 241 -4.66 15.61 25.15
N ALA A 242 -5.86 15.02 25.18
CA ALA A 242 -7.08 15.74 25.51
C ALA A 242 -6.99 16.26 26.96
N LYS A 243 -7.23 17.57 27.13
CA LYS A 243 -7.49 18.20 28.43
C LYS A 243 -9.00 18.16 28.67
N PRO A 244 -9.49 17.78 29.86
CA PRO A 244 -10.92 17.76 30.12
C PRO A 244 -11.41 19.19 30.34
N SER A 245 -12.47 19.60 29.64
CA SER A 245 -13.19 20.82 29.95
C SER A 245 -14.59 20.49 30.41
N ALA A 246 -14.98 21.17 31.48
CA ALA A 246 -16.14 20.91 32.31
C ALA A 246 -17.47 21.14 31.59
N SER A 247 -18.45 20.37 32.07
CA SER A 247 -19.90 20.47 31.86
C SER A 247 -20.49 21.85 32.17
N GLN A 248 -21.56 22.23 31.46
CA GLN A 248 -22.82 22.71 32.05
C GLN A 248 -23.98 22.54 31.03
N PRO A 249 -25.23 22.34 31.50
CA PRO A 249 -26.36 21.91 30.69
C PRO A 249 -27.35 23.07 30.40
N ASN A 250 -28.09 22.98 29.29
CA ASN A 250 -29.47 23.47 29.24
C ASN A 250 -30.20 22.86 28.04
N GLY A 251 -31.36 22.26 28.32
CA GLY A 251 -32.21 21.60 27.34
C GLY A 251 -33.26 22.52 26.73
N PHE A 252 -33.89 22.05 25.65
CA PHE A 252 -35.32 22.17 25.37
C PHE A 252 -35.72 21.12 24.32
N SER A 253 -36.87 20.50 24.55
CA SER A 253 -37.49 19.43 23.75
C SER A 253 -38.21 19.97 22.52
N SER A 254 -38.23 19.21 21.40
CA SER A 254 -39.41 18.53 20.84
C SER A 254 -39.39 18.27 19.32
N ASN A 255 -39.81 17.04 18.98
CA ASN A 255 -40.54 16.53 17.79
C ASN A 255 -39.89 16.36 16.39
N ASN A 256 -39.87 15.07 16.00
CA ASN A 256 -40.16 14.47 14.70
C ASN A 256 -39.74 15.21 13.41
N ALA A 257 -38.65 14.75 12.82
CA ALA A 257 -38.47 14.72 11.37
C ALA A 257 -37.55 13.55 10.98
N LEU A 258 -38.07 12.63 10.15
CA LEU A 258 -37.25 11.70 9.37
C LEU A 258 -36.43 12.55 8.38
N SER A 259 -35.16 12.79 8.69
CA SER A 259 -34.22 13.40 7.75
C SER A 259 -33.36 12.32 7.10
N ASN A 260 -33.61 12.08 5.82
CA ASN A 260 -32.58 11.62 4.90
C ASN A 260 -31.49 12.70 4.85
N SER A 261 -30.41 12.51 5.61
CA SER A 261 -29.19 13.32 5.47
C SER A 261 -28.06 12.44 4.95
N ALA A 262 -27.69 12.70 3.69
CA ALA A 262 -26.41 12.32 3.14
C ALA A 262 -25.27 12.97 3.96
N ASP A 263 -24.17 12.24 4.13
CA ASP A 263 -22.88 12.70 4.68
C ASP A 263 -22.83 13.23 6.12
N GLY A 264 -23.60 12.63 7.03
CA GLY A 264 -23.36 12.74 8.46
C GLY A 264 -22.15 11.89 8.90
N LYS A 265 -21.23 12.48 9.67
CA LYS A 265 -20.16 11.77 10.40
C LYS A 265 -20.79 10.57 11.15
N PRO A 266 -20.24 9.34 11.06
CA PRO A 266 -20.87 8.18 11.66
C PRO A 266 -21.00 8.32 13.18
N ASP A 267 -22.15 7.88 13.70
CA ASP A 267 -22.41 7.81 15.14
C ASP A 267 -21.36 6.93 15.85
N ALA A 268 -20.84 7.41 16.98
CA ALA A 268 -19.71 6.77 17.67
C ALA A 268 -20.04 5.37 18.18
N ALA A 269 -21.29 5.11 18.60
CA ALA A 269 -21.71 3.79 19.05
C ALA A 269 -21.79 2.81 17.87
N THR A 270 -22.36 3.26 16.75
CA THR A 270 -22.45 2.48 15.50
C THR A 270 -21.06 2.18 14.93
N GLN A 271 -20.14 3.16 14.95
CA GLN A 271 -18.76 2.98 14.52
C GLN A 271 -18.01 1.97 15.41
N ALA A 272 -18.20 2.00 16.74
CA ALA A 272 -17.60 1.02 17.65
C ALA A 272 -18.10 -0.41 17.38
N LEU A 273 -19.39 -0.58 17.03
CA LEU A 273 -19.94 -1.87 16.62
C LEU A 273 -19.32 -2.36 15.31
N TYR A 274 -19.14 -1.48 14.32
CA TYR A 274 -18.44 -1.81 13.08
C TYR A 274 -16.98 -2.21 13.34
N GLU A 275 -16.23 -1.44 14.12
CA GLU A 275 -14.83 -1.72 14.42
C GLU A 275 -14.66 -3.08 15.12
N LYS A 276 -15.55 -3.39 16.07
CA LYS A 276 -15.59 -4.70 16.73
C LYS A 276 -15.85 -5.83 15.73
N TRP A 277 -16.94 -5.73 14.97
CA TRP A 277 -17.30 -6.76 13.98
C TRP A 277 -16.22 -6.94 12.90
N SER A 278 -15.65 -5.84 12.41
CA SER A 278 -14.62 -5.85 11.37
C SER A 278 -13.35 -6.54 11.88
N LYS A 279 -12.94 -6.25 13.12
CA LYS A 279 -11.80 -6.91 13.78
C LYS A 279 -12.04 -8.41 14.00
N GLU A 280 -13.21 -8.78 14.50
CA GLU A 280 -13.59 -10.19 14.72
C GLU A 280 -13.59 -10.96 13.38
N THR A 281 -14.23 -10.39 12.35
CA THR A 281 -14.29 -10.97 11.00
C THR A 281 -12.89 -11.10 10.39
N ALA A 282 -12.04 -10.08 10.52
CA ALA A 282 -10.66 -10.14 10.04
C ALA A 282 -9.84 -11.22 10.77
N THR A 283 -10.04 -11.36 12.08
CA THR A 283 -9.40 -12.41 12.89
C THR A 283 -9.83 -13.80 12.44
N MET A 284 -11.13 -14.00 12.18
CA MET A 284 -11.67 -15.26 11.64
C MET A 284 -11.06 -15.61 10.29
N PHE A 285 -11.06 -14.66 9.35
CA PHE A 285 -10.54 -14.89 7.99
C PHE A 285 -9.09 -15.27 8.02
N ALA A 286 -8.32 -14.62 8.87
CA ALA A 286 -6.92 -14.88 8.96
C ALA A 286 -6.59 -16.18 9.69
N ALA A 287 -7.34 -16.57 10.72
CA ALA A 287 -7.20 -17.89 11.32
C ALA A 287 -7.48 -19.00 10.28
N ALA A 288 -8.46 -18.78 9.40
CA ALA A 288 -8.78 -19.70 8.31
C ALA A 288 -7.72 -19.68 7.19
N SER A 289 -7.17 -18.51 6.86
CA SER A 289 -6.02 -18.41 5.95
C SER A 289 -4.83 -19.20 6.48
N VAL A 290 -4.57 -19.16 7.79
CA VAL A 290 -3.51 -19.98 8.41
C VAL A 290 -3.78 -21.48 8.26
N ALA A 291 -5.04 -21.89 8.40
CA ALA A 291 -5.43 -23.29 8.31
C ALA A 291 -5.21 -23.90 6.91
N ILE A 292 -5.38 -23.12 5.84
CA ILE A 292 -5.14 -23.57 4.45
C ILE A 292 -3.68 -23.50 4.00
N GLY A 293 -2.74 -23.32 4.94
CA GLY A 293 -1.32 -23.13 4.62
C GLY A 293 -0.95 -21.71 4.21
N GLY A 294 -1.83 -20.73 4.47
CA GLY A 294 -1.46 -19.31 4.44
C GLY A 294 -0.67 -18.92 5.69
N SER A 295 0.16 -17.89 5.61
CA SER A 295 0.78 -17.28 6.78
C SER A 295 -0.24 -16.42 7.58
N LYS A 296 0.09 -16.13 8.85
CA LYS A 296 -0.72 -15.44 9.89
C LYS A 296 -1.36 -14.08 9.48
N PRO A 297 -2.36 -13.56 10.22
CA PRO A 297 -3.24 -12.45 9.82
C PRO A 297 -2.55 -11.15 9.40
N LYS A 298 -2.91 -10.62 8.22
CA LYS A 298 -2.48 -9.32 7.69
C LYS A 298 -3.65 -8.33 7.53
N THR A 299 -3.40 -7.08 7.93
CA THR A 299 -4.09 -5.88 7.41
C THR A 299 -3.45 -5.48 6.05
N PRO A 300 -3.74 -4.30 5.47
CA PRO A 300 -4.15 -4.04 4.07
C PRO A 300 -3.36 -4.68 2.92
N ARG A 301 -4.13 -5.03 1.88
CA ARG A 301 -3.80 -5.95 0.77
C ARG A 301 -2.56 -5.55 -0.04
N LYS A 302 -1.51 -6.38 0.09
CA LYS A 302 -0.55 -6.76 -0.94
C LYS A 302 -1.29 -7.50 -2.08
N ILE A 303 -1.10 -7.10 -3.34
CA ILE A 303 -1.33 -7.99 -4.48
C ILE A 303 -0.26 -9.09 -4.38
N GLN A 304 -0.64 -10.29 -3.94
CA GLN A 304 0.30 -11.39 -3.66
C GLN A 304 0.36 -12.34 -4.85
N VAL A 305 1.40 -12.17 -5.67
CA VAL A 305 1.86 -13.13 -6.69
C VAL A 305 2.75 -14.16 -6.00
N ARG A 306 2.60 -15.44 -6.35
CA ARG A 306 3.26 -16.58 -5.70
C ARG A 306 4.64 -16.84 -6.33
N SER A 307 5.68 -16.90 -5.52
CA SER A 307 7.01 -17.42 -5.91
C SER A 307 6.99 -18.94 -5.94
N ASN A 308 7.29 -19.56 -7.08
CA ASN A 308 7.54 -21.01 -7.18
C ASN A 308 9.04 -21.29 -7.01
N SER A 309 9.47 -21.75 -5.85
CA SER A 309 10.83 -22.28 -5.66
C SER A 309 10.82 -23.81 -5.80
N THR A 310 11.36 -24.29 -6.92
CA THR A 310 11.68 -25.70 -7.16
C THR A 310 12.90 -26.08 -6.32
N SER A 311 12.72 -26.88 -5.27
CA SER A 311 13.84 -27.41 -4.47
C SER A 311 14.09 -28.88 -4.79
N SER A 312 15.23 -29.15 -5.43
CA SER A 312 15.81 -30.47 -5.58
C SER A 312 16.44 -30.94 -4.26
N GLN A 313 16.20 -32.22 -3.97
CA GLN A 313 16.66 -32.96 -2.80
C GLN A 313 18.19 -33.05 -2.70
N SER A 314 18.71 -32.90 -1.49
CA SER A 314 19.84 -33.72 -1.02
C SER A 314 19.93 -33.69 0.51
N SER A 315 19.93 -34.89 1.07
CA SER A 315 20.05 -35.24 2.48
C SER A 315 21.43 -34.96 3.08
N ASN A 316 21.48 -34.45 4.32
CA ASN A 316 22.29 -35.09 5.37
C ASN A 316 21.92 -34.61 6.77
N SER A 317 21.76 -35.58 7.65
CA SER A 317 21.32 -35.47 9.03
C SER A 317 22.47 -35.17 10.00
N SER A 318 22.26 -34.22 10.91
CA SER A 318 22.92 -34.24 12.22
C SER A 318 22.07 -33.52 13.27
N SER A 319 21.78 -34.26 14.33
CA SER A 319 20.89 -33.99 15.45
C SER A 319 21.44 -32.97 16.46
N ARG A 320 20.57 -32.07 16.96
CA ARG A 320 20.76 -31.35 18.23
C ARG A 320 19.42 -31.11 18.95
N PRO A 321 19.38 -31.07 20.29
CA PRO A 321 18.19 -31.27 21.10
C PRO A 321 17.40 -29.97 21.35
N GLY A 322 16.10 -30.16 21.57
CA GLY A 322 15.08 -29.13 21.58
C GLY A 322 15.03 -28.25 22.82
N LEU A 323 14.46 -27.07 22.60
CA LEU A 323 13.95 -26.17 23.62
C LEU A 323 12.48 -25.89 23.32
N HIS A 324 11.69 -25.95 24.40
CA HIS A 324 10.24 -25.93 24.44
C HIS A 324 9.62 -24.73 23.70
N SER A 325 8.84 -25.02 22.65
CA SER A 325 7.95 -24.07 21.98
C SER A 325 6.59 -24.04 22.67
N THR A 326 6.16 -22.84 23.04
CA THR A 326 4.84 -22.55 23.60
C THR A 326 3.76 -22.72 22.54
N LEU A 327 2.74 -23.53 22.87
CA LEU A 327 1.47 -23.80 22.19
C LEU A 327 1.19 -22.99 20.90
N SER A 328 1.48 -23.63 19.77
CA SER A 328 1.04 -23.23 18.43
C SER A 328 -0.49 -23.19 18.37
N SER A 329 -1.08 -22.00 18.22
CA SER A 329 -2.49 -21.90 17.84
C SER A 329 -2.63 -22.40 16.40
N HIS A 330 -3.07 -23.64 16.22
CA HIS A 330 -3.40 -24.17 14.90
C HIS A 330 -4.46 -23.27 14.26
N GLY A 331 -4.22 -22.81 13.02
CA GLY A 331 -5.24 -22.10 12.25
C GLY A 331 -6.49 -22.96 12.13
N LYS A 332 -7.67 -22.35 12.21
CA LYS A 332 -8.97 -23.05 12.11
C LYS A 332 -9.75 -22.50 10.91
N LEU A 333 -10.21 -23.41 10.04
CA LEU A 333 -11.12 -23.06 8.93
C LEU A 333 -12.45 -22.51 9.45
N LEU A 334 -13.12 -21.71 8.62
CA LEU A 334 -14.43 -21.16 8.93
C LEU A 334 -15.48 -22.27 8.92
N SER A 335 -16.20 -22.41 10.03
CA SER A 335 -17.35 -23.32 10.19
C SER A 335 -18.66 -22.54 10.44
N THR A 336 -18.59 -21.22 10.49
CA THR A 336 -19.72 -20.31 10.72
C THR A 336 -19.53 -19.01 9.96
N PHE A 337 -20.63 -18.32 9.66
CA PHE A 337 -20.60 -17.02 9.00
C PHE A 337 -20.39 -15.89 10.04
N PRO A 338 -19.58 -14.87 9.74
CA PRO A 338 -19.42 -13.68 10.57
C PRO A 338 -20.64 -12.76 10.48
N TYR A 339 -21.73 -13.13 11.17
CA TYR A 339 -22.98 -12.38 11.19
C TYR A 339 -22.82 -10.95 11.68
N ILE A 340 -23.67 -10.08 11.16
CA ILE A 340 -23.71 -8.66 11.53
C ILE A 340 -24.33 -8.54 12.92
N PRO A 341 -23.85 -7.61 13.78
CA PRO A 341 -24.45 -7.43 15.09
C PRO A 341 -25.94 -7.10 15.00
N ASN A 342 -26.77 -7.79 15.79
CA ASN A 342 -28.23 -7.59 15.81
C ASN A 342 -28.65 -6.14 16.07
N ALA A 343 -27.80 -5.37 16.78
CA ALA A 343 -28.01 -3.94 17.02
C ALA A 343 -28.01 -3.09 15.73
N LEU A 344 -27.45 -3.61 14.63
CA LEU A 344 -27.38 -2.95 13.32
C LEU A 344 -28.38 -3.53 12.32
N THR A 345 -28.94 -4.71 12.57
CA THR A 345 -29.91 -5.39 11.67
C THR A 345 -31.36 -5.00 11.94
N VAL A 346 -31.63 -3.71 12.14
CA VAL A 346 -32.91 -3.21 12.65
C VAL A 346 -33.89 -2.74 11.55
N CYS A 347 -33.56 -2.89 10.26
CA CYS A 347 -34.50 -2.56 9.18
C CYS A 347 -35.78 -3.40 9.33
N ALA A 348 -36.93 -2.72 9.43
CA ALA A 348 -38.25 -3.32 9.66
C ALA A 348 -39.16 -3.32 8.41
N LEU A 349 -38.59 -3.06 7.23
CA LEU A 349 -39.38 -3.09 5.99
C LEU A 349 -39.90 -4.53 5.75
N PRO A 350 -41.18 -4.72 5.40
CA PRO A 350 -41.75 -6.06 5.23
C PRO A 350 -40.95 -6.97 4.28
N SER A 351 -40.47 -6.43 3.16
CA SER A 351 -39.61 -7.15 2.20
C SER A 351 -38.28 -7.58 2.80
N CYS A 352 -37.71 -6.77 3.70
CA CYS A 352 -36.47 -7.08 4.41
C CYS A 352 -36.70 -8.14 5.48
N THR A 353 -37.81 -8.09 6.21
CA THR A 353 -38.13 -9.08 7.25
C THR A 353 -38.23 -10.50 6.67
N VAL A 354 -38.85 -10.65 5.50
CA VAL A 354 -38.91 -11.95 4.80
C VAL A 354 -37.50 -12.44 4.47
N LEU A 355 -36.65 -11.58 3.89
CA LEU A 355 -35.26 -11.94 3.56
C LEU A 355 -34.43 -12.33 4.80
N LYS A 356 -34.64 -11.67 5.94
CA LYS A 356 -33.90 -11.96 7.19
C LYS A 356 -34.35 -13.23 7.90
N SER A 357 -35.56 -13.72 7.61
CA SER A 357 -36.14 -14.88 8.30
C SER A 357 -35.57 -16.22 7.87
N ASP A 358 -34.87 -16.28 6.72
CA ASP A 358 -34.19 -17.50 6.27
C ASP A 358 -32.96 -17.78 7.14
N SER A 359 -32.98 -18.91 7.87
CA SER A 359 -31.88 -19.35 8.72
C SER A 359 -30.61 -19.67 7.94
N ASP A 360 -30.74 -20.00 6.65
CA ASP A 360 -29.64 -20.36 5.76
C ASP A 360 -29.12 -19.15 4.96
N SER A 361 -29.46 -17.93 5.39
CA SER A 361 -29.03 -16.65 4.79
C SER A 361 -28.07 -15.89 5.71
N ILE A 362 -27.59 -14.73 5.26
CA ILE A 362 -26.80 -13.80 6.11
C ILE A 362 -27.65 -13.05 7.16
N GLN A 363 -28.97 -13.26 7.20
CA GLN A 363 -29.91 -12.63 8.16
C GLN A 363 -29.89 -11.09 8.18
N ALA A 364 -29.51 -10.48 7.05
CA ALA A 364 -29.41 -9.04 6.89
C ALA A 364 -29.92 -8.61 5.50
N CYS A 365 -30.53 -7.43 5.43
CA CYS A 365 -30.94 -6.83 4.16
C CYS A 365 -29.95 -5.75 3.69
N GLN A 366 -30.12 -5.28 2.45
CA GLN A 366 -29.31 -4.19 1.87
C GLN A 366 -29.16 -2.99 2.80
N HIS A 367 -30.25 -2.53 3.44
CA HIS A 367 -30.24 -1.37 4.33
C HIS A 367 -29.41 -1.60 5.60
N ASP A 368 -29.37 -2.82 6.12
CA ASP A 368 -28.54 -3.14 7.29
C ASP A 368 -27.06 -3.20 6.89
N ILE A 369 -26.76 -3.79 5.71
CA ILE A 369 -25.40 -3.83 5.15
C ILE A 369 -24.90 -2.41 4.94
N GLU A 370 -25.67 -1.56 4.27
CA GLU A 370 -25.31 -0.17 4.02
C GLU A 370 -25.03 0.57 5.32
N ARG A 371 -25.91 0.42 6.32
CA ARG A 371 -25.74 1.06 7.63
C ARG A 371 -24.45 0.62 8.32
N LEU A 372 -24.16 -0.68 8.33
CA LEU A 372 -22.91 -1.22 8.88
C LEU A 372 -21.70 -0.65 8.14
N LEU A 373 -21.72 -0.67 6.81
CA LEU A 373 -20.60 -0.27 5.98
C LEU A 373 -20.35 1.25 6.03
N ARG A 374 -21.40 2.07 6.14
CA ARG A 374 -21.29 3.54 6.36
C ARG A 374 -20.65 3.87 7.71
N ALA A 375 -20.89 3.04 8.73
CA ALA A 375 -20.26 3.20 10.04
C ALA A 375 -18.73 3.05 10.02
N SER A 376 -18.15 2.55 8.93
CA SER A 376 -16.68 2.51 8.73
C SER A 376 -16.04 3.89 8.61
N GLY A 377 -16.80 4.92 8.19
CA GLY A 377 -16.26 6.22 7.82
C GLY A 377 -15.43 6.22 6.51
N LEU A 378 -15.38 5.09 5.80
CA LEU A 378 -14.64 4.91 4.54
C LEU A 378 -15.58 4.65 3.34
N TYR A 379 -16.89 4.75 3.55
CA TYR A 379 -17.92 4.37 2.60
C TYR A 379 -17.84 5.21 1.32
N SER A 380 -17.36 4.59 0.26
CA SER A 380 -17.19 5.15 -1.07
C SER A 380 -17.30 4.03 -2.10
N TYR A 381 -17.53 4.35 -3.37
CA TYR A 381 -17.60 3.35 -4.44
C TYR A 381 -16.36 2.44 -4.48
N GLU A 382 -15.16 3.03 -4.41
CA GLU A 382 -13.90 2.27 -4.43
C GLU A 382 -13.72 1.39 -3.19
N TRP A 383 -14.12 1.88 -2.02
CA TRP A 383 -14.06 1.08 -0.80
C TRP A 383 -15.07 -0.09 -0.83
N LEU A 384 -16.29 0.13 -1.33
CA LEU A 384 -17.28 -0.93 -1.52
C LEU A 384 -16.80 -1.99 -2.52
N ARG A 385 -16.06 -1.59 -3.56
CA ARG A 385 -15.42 -2.54 -4.49
C ARG A 385 -14.46 -3.47 -3.76
N GLN A 386 -13.67 -2.96 -2.81
CA GLN A 386 -12.74 -3.77 -2.01
C GLN A 386 -13.46 -4.72 -1.04
N GLU A 387 -14.51 -4.24 -0.37
CA GLU A 387 -15.34 -5.09 0.47
C GLU A 387 -16.06 -6.15 -0.36
N ARG A 388 -16.59 -5.83 -1.55
CA ARG A 388 -17.17 -6.83 -2.46
C ARG A 388 -16.20 -7.97 -2.76
N LEU A 389 -14.95 -7.66 -3.11
CA LEU A 389 -13.90 -8.67 -3.36
C LEU A 389 -13.56 -9.52 -2.13
N ARG A 390 -13.73 -8.98 -0.91
CA ARG A 390 -13.54 -9.71 0.35
C ARG A 390 -14.55 -10.86 0.48
N TRP A 391 -15.77 -10.64 -0.01
CA TRP A 391 -16.90 -11.56 0.08
C TRP A 391 -17.11 -12.39 -1.18
N HIS A 392 -16.13 -12.46 -2.09
CA HIS A 392 -16.24 -13.31 -3.27
C HIS A 392 -16.48 -14.77 -2.88
N PRO A 393 -17.53 -15.45 -3.38
CA PRO A 393 -17.94 -16.77 -2.91
C PRO A 393 -16.82 -17.79 -3.01
N ASP A 394 -16.08 -17.84 -4.14
CA ASP A 394 -14.97 -18.78 -4.29
C ASP A 394 -13.80 -18.52 -3.34
N ARG A 395 -13.49 -17.24 -3.05
CA ARG A 395 -12.41 -16.88 -2.14
C ARG A 395 -12.79 -17.23 -0.71
N PHE A 396 -14.03 -16.91 -0.33
CA PHE A 396 -14.57 -17.23 0.99
C PHE A 396 -14.67 -18.75 1.19
N GLY A 397 -15.13 -19.50 0.17
CA GLY A 397 -15.25 -20.96 0.23
C GLY A 397 -13.92 -21.69 0.44
N ARG A 398 -12.80 -21.12 -0.01
CA ARG A 398 -11.46 -21.66 0.30
C ARG A 398 -11.10 -21.53 1.78
N LEU A 399 -11.65 -20.54 2.48
CA LEU A 399 -11.47 -20.34 3.92
C LEU A 399 -12.39 -21.23 4.76
N CYS A 400 -13.39 -21.86 4.14
CA CYS A 400 -14.37 -22.69 4.83
C CYS A 400 -13.89 -24.12 5.03
N ASP A 401 -14.33 -24.69 6.15
CA ASP A 401 -14.25 -26.12 6.41
C ASP A 401 -15.06 -26.88 5.36
N GLU A 402 -14.63 -28.09 5.00
CA GLU A 402 -15.18 -28.82 3.86
C GLU A 402 -16.68 -29.07 4.02
N HIS A 403 -17.12 -29.44 5.22
CA HIS A 403 -18.52 -29.71 5.53
C HIS A 403 -19.41 -28.45 5.51
N TRP A 404 -18.82 -27.26 5.57
CA TRP A 404 -19.56 -25.98 5.62
C TRP A 404 -19.34 -25.12 4.38
N ARG A 405 -18.46 -25.55 3.46
CA ARG A 405 -18.00 -24.77 2.31
C ARG A 405 -19.11 -24.24 1.43
N GLU A 406 -20.08 -25.07 1.08
CA GLU A 406 -21.17 -24.67 0.18
C GLU A 406 -22.16 -23.72 0.86
N ALA A 407 -22.47 -23.93 2.14
CA ALA A 407 -23.27 -22.98 2.93
C ALA A 407 -22.55 -21.63 3.08
N GLY A 408 -21.25 -21.64 3.38
CA GLY A 408 -20.42 -20.44 3.47
C GLY A 408 -20.33 -19.68 2.15
N LYS A 409 -20.16 -20.38 1.02
CA LYS A 409 -20.20 -19.78 -0.33
C LYS A 409 -21.54 -19.11 -0.62
N LYS A 410 -22.66 -19.77 -0.28
CA LYS A 410 -24.01 -19.21 -0.46
C LYS A 410 -24.14 -17.88 0.29
N MET A 411 -23.82 -17.86 1.58
CA MET A 411 -23.89 -16.66 2.43
C MET A 411 -22.94 -15.54 1.97
N ALA A 412 -21.69 -15.88 1.61
CA ALA A 412 -20.77 -14.90 1.04
C ALA A 412 -21.28 -14.32 -0.29
N GLY A 413 -21.90 -15.16 -1.13
CA GLY A 413 -22.55 -14.75 -2.36
C GLY A 413 -23.71 -13.78 -2.15
N GLU A 414 -24.49 -13.94 -1.08
CA GLU A 414 -25.53 -12.98 -0.70
C GLU A 414 -24.94 -11.62 -0.30
N MET A 415 -23.94 -11.61 0.59
CA MET A 415 -23.22 -10.40 0.98
C MET A 415 -22.60 -9.68 -0.24
N PHE A 416 -21.96 -10.45 -1.14
CA PHE A 416 -21.38 -9.95 -2.38
C PHE A 416 -22.40 -9.26 -3.29
N LYS A 417 -23.60 -9.84 -3.43
CA LYS A 417 -24.71 -9.26 -4.22
C LYS A 417 -25.22 -7.98 -3.59
N LEU A 418 -25.42 -7.94 -2.27
CA LEU A 418 -25.90 -6.73 -1.59
C LEU A 418 -24.89 -5.58 -1.72
N ILE A 419 -23.59 -5.84 -1.54
CA ILE A 419 -22.55 -4.81 -1.74
C ILE A 419 -22.53 -4.33 -3.20
N HIS A 420 -22.77 -5.21 -4.17
CA HIS A 420 -22.86 -4.80 -5.58
C HIS A 420 -24.02 -3.84 -5.85
N VAL A 421 -25.21 -4.09 -5.26
CA VAL A 421 -26.35 -3.16 -5.39
C VAL A 421 -25.99 -1.79 -4.80
N LEU A 422 -25.35 -1.75 -3.63
CA LEU A 422 -24.89 -0.50 -3.02
C LEU A 422 -23.89 0.28 -3.90
N MET A 423 -23.04 -0.42 -4.66
CA MET A 423 -22.13 0.22 -5.62
C MET A 423 -22.90 0.88 -6.77
N GLU A 424 -23.92 0.22 -7.32
CA GLU A 424 -24.75 0.79 -8.38
C GLU A 424 -25.59 1.97 -7.88
N ASP A 425 -26.07 1.94 -6.64
CA ASP A 425 -26.80 3.06 -6.02
C ASP A 425 -25.92 4.32 -5.92
N ILE A 426 -24.66 4.20 -5.50
CA ILE A 426 -23.71 5.34 -5.48
C ILE A 426 -23.49 5.89 -6.88
N LYS A 427 -23.27 5.01 -7.85
CA LYS A 427 -23.02 5.39 -9.25
C LYS A 427 -24.23 6.07 -9.89
N GLY A 428 -25.45 5.63 -9.56
CA GLY A 428 -26.70 6.26 -9.99
C GLY A 428 -26.94 7.64 -9.37
N ALA A 429 -26.55 7.83 -8.11
CA ALA A 429 -26.63 9.12 -7.42
C ALA A 429 -25.71 10.17 -8.04
N GLU A 430 -24.49 9.79 -8.45
CA GLU A 430 -23.53 10.69 -9.13
C GLU A 430 -23.98 11.07 -10.54
N GLY A 431 -24.66 10.17 -11.26
CA GLY A 431 -25.20 10.45 -12.59
C GLY A 431 -26.42 11.38 -12.60
N SER A 432 -27.17 11.43 -11.49
CA SER A 432 -28.43 12.20 -11.40
C SER A 432 -28.25 13.65 -10.95
N THR A 433 -27.13 13.97 -10.29
CA THR A 433 -26.84 15.34 -9.80
C THR A 433 -26.24 16.26 -10.87
N GLY A 434 -25.84 15.72 -12.04
CA GLY A 434 -25.22 16.48 -13.12
C GLY A 434 -26.17 17.18 -14.12
N ASN A 435 -27.49 16.95 -14.04
CA ASN A 435 -28.44 17.38 -15.07
C ASN A 435 -29.47 18.46 -14.63
N SER A 436 -29.32 19.04 -13.44
CA SER A 436 -30.32 19.96 -12.86
C SER A 436 -29.98 21.45 -12.97
N HIS A 437 -28.96 21.83 -13.75
CA HIS A 437 -28.65 23.22 -14.08
C HIS A 437 -28.74 23.45 -15.59
N ASN A 438 -29.97 23.48 -16.10
CA ASN A 438 -30.35 24.14 -17.37
C ASN A 438 -31.88 24.22 -17.44
N VAL A 439 -32.48 25.11 -16.64
CA VAL A 439 -33.75 25.80 -16.94
C VAL A 439 -33.63 27.22 -16.42
#